data_AF-A0A3B9M4T1-F1
#
_entry.id   AF-A0A3B9M4T1-F1
#
_cell.length_a   1.000
_cell.length_b   1.000
_cell.length_c   1.000
_cell.angle_alpha   90.00
_cell.angle_beta   90.00
_cell.angle_gamma   90.00
#
_symmetry.space_group_name_H-M   'P 1'
#
loop_
_entity.id
_entity.type
_entity.pdbx_description
1 polymer ?
#
loop_
_entity_poly.entity_id
_entity_poly.type
_entity_poly.pdbx_seq_one_letter_code
_entity_poly.pdbx_strand_id
1 'polypeptide(L)'
;MGLLDRVKQNQTGVPAPAAPTTNGPVATAPYAAATAIPLARPSAPVETPAPAPSLSSRAASAAGGEMSPAFTAAKVQIHAKLIEKFADQIDSSNKSGVREKIFELAEEYFRTTAMTMTKADKERLVESVLDDVLGLGPLEALLADPSITEIMANHPKQIYVEKSGEPTLSAVTFESERQMRQVIDRIVSLVGRRVDESTPICDARLKDGSRVNVVIPPIALKGPCLTIRKFAKEKWGPADVVNRFRSSSPELMTFLRSCVRARFNILVSGGTGSGKTTLLNILSSFIPETERLITCEDAAELQLQQPHWIQLESRPPNVEGKGAVPIRELVKSLSLIHI
;
A
#
# COMPACT_ATOMS: atom_id res chain seq x y z
N MET A 1 34.60 -6.69 -42.10
CA MET A 1 35.45 -7.41 -41.13
C MET A 1 34.56 -7.95 -40.03
N GLY A 2 34.49 -9.28 -39.90
CA GLY A 2 33.48 -9.96 -39.08
C GLY A 2 33.79 -9.92 -37.58
N LEU A 3 32.73 -9.96 -36.76
CA LEU A 3 32.80 -9.92 -35.30
C LEU A 3 33.61 -11.08 -34.69
N LEU A 4 33.83 -12.16 -35.44
CA LEU A 4 34.59 -13.35 -35.04
C LEU A 4 36.11 -13.14 -35.05
N ASP A 5 36.63 -12.19 -35.83
CA ASP A 5 38.08 -11.89 -35.87
C ASP A 5 38.54 -11.01 -34.69
N ARG A 6 37.61 -10.25 -34.09
CA ARG A 6 37.90 -9.42 -32.89
C ARG A 6 37.90 -10.21 -31.58
N VAL A 7 37.27 -11.39 -31.56
CA VAL A 7 37.23 -12.25 -30.35
C VAL A 7 38.48 -13.14 -30.24
N LYS A 8 39.17 -13.44 -31.35
CA LYS A 8 40.39 -14.25 -31.34
C LYS A 8 41.67 -13.49 -30.94
N GLN A 9 41.66 -12.15 -30.97
CA GLN A 9 42.82 -11.34 -30.56
C GLN A 9 42.90 -11.06 -29.04
N ASN A 10 41.86 -11.37 -28.26
CA ASN A 10 41.82 -11.07 -26.82
C ASN A 10 41.96 -12.31 -25.90
N GLN A 11 42.44 -13.45 -26.42
CA GLN A 11 42.58 -14.70 -25.64
C GLN A 11 44.03 -15.20 -25.45
N THR A 12 45.05 -14.37 -25.64
CA THR A 12 46.43 -14.76 -25.32
C THR A 12 47.12 -13.69 -24.48
N GLY A 13 47.17 -13.90 -23.17
CA GLY A 13 48.00 -13.08 -22.27
C GLY A 13 47.53 -13.05 -20.81
N VAL A 14 47.65 -14.17 -20.10
CA VAL A 14 47.61 -14.16 -18.62
C VAL A 14 49.05 -14.36 -18.12
N PRO A 15 49.67 -13.38 -17.44
CA PRO A 15 50.82 -13.64 -16.60
C PRO A 15 50.40 -13.95 -15.15
N ALA A 16 51.13 -14.88 -14.53
CA ALA A 16 50.99 -15.32 -13.13
C ALA A 16 51.32 -14.21 -12.11
N PRO A 17 50.85 -14.30 -10.85
CA PRO A 17 51.00 -13.24 -9.85
C PRO A 17 52.41 -13.21 -9.22
N ALA A 18 52.94 -12.00 -9.05
CA ALA A 18 54.22 -11.75 -8.36
C ALA A 18 54.04 -11.62 -6.83
N ALA A 19 55.03 -12.10 -6.08
CA ALA A 19 55.12 -12.10 -4.62
C ALA A 19 55.31 -10.69 -4.01
N PRO A 20 54.97 -10.47 -2.73
CA PRO A 20 54.88 -9.15 -2.14
C PRO A 20 56.26 -8.60 -1.72
N THR A 21 56.59 -7.39 -2.17
CA THR A 21 57.73 -6.61 -1.69
C THR A 21 57.35 -5.77 -0.49
N THR A 22 58.14 -5.88 0.56
CA THR A 22 58.11 -5.15 1.83
C THR A 22 58.31 -3.64 1.62
N ASN A 23 57.36 -2.81 2.06
CA ASN A 23 57.55 -1.37 2.25
C ASN A 23 57.68 -1.05 3.74
N GLY A 24 58.79 -0.39 4.09
CA GLY A 24 59.09 0.13 5.43
C GLY A 24 58.18 1.30 5.85
N PRO A 25 58.39 1.83 7.06
CA PRO A 25 57.36 2.57 7.78
C PRO A 25 57.15 3.97 7.21
N VAL A 26 55.92 4.27 6.83
CA VAL A 26 55.48 5.64 6.51
C VAL A 26 54.94 6.27 7.80
N ALA A 27 55.44 7.46 8.11
CA ALA A 27 55.13 8.24 9.30
C ALA A 27 53.62 8.55 9.42
N THR A 28 53.06 8.25 10.60
CA THR A 28 51.69 8.55 10.98
C THR A 28 51.56 10.02 11.39
N ALA A 29 50.75 10.79 10.66
CA ALA A 29 50.24 12.07 11.14
C ALA A 29 49.15 11.81 12.21
N PRO A 30 49.11 12.57 13.32
CA PRO A 30 48.16 12.32 14.39
C PRO A 30 46.75 12.74 13.97
N TYR A 31 45.81 11.78 14.07
CA TYR A 31 44.37 12.03 13.97
C TYR A 31 43.94 12.85 15.19
N ALA A 32 43.34 14.03 14.95
CA ALA A 32 42.73 14.82 16.00
C ALA A 32 41.57 14.04 16.62
N ALA A 33 41.60 13.90 17.95
CA ALA A 33 40.60 13.17 18.72
C ALA A 33 39.21 13.77 18.53
N ALA A 34 38.23 12.91 18.24
CA ALA A 34 36.82 13.24 18.26
C ALA A 34 36.39 13.66 19.68
N THR A 35 35.90 14.88 19.82
CA THR A 35 35.37 15.41 21.08
C THR A 35 34.09 14.67 21.45
N ALA A 36 34.07 14.07 22.63
CA ALA A 36 32.90 13.41 23.20
C ALA A 36 31.75 14.42 23.42
N ILE A 37 30.55 14.08 22.96
CA ILE A 37 29.31 14.80 23.28
C ILE A 37 28.93 14.46 24.73
N PRO A 38 28.65 15.45 25.61
CA PRO A 38 28.27 15.16 26.99
C PRO A 38 26.87 14.56 27.08
N LEU A 39 26.73 13.46 27.83
CA LEU A 39 25.45 12.90 28.28
C LEU A 39 24.74 13.91 29.19
N ALA A 40 23.55 14.37 28.77
CA ALA A 40 22.69 15.21 29.58
C ALA A 40 22.14 14.44 30.79
N ARG A 41 22.19 15.08 31.97
CA ARG A 41 21.66 14.56 33.24
C ARG A 41 20.12 14.50 33.23
N PRO A 42 19.50 13.59 34.01
CA PRO A 42 18.05 13.53 34.17
C PRO A 42 17.52 14.69 35.03
N SER A 43 16.54 15.42 34.52
CA SER A 43 15.75 16.42 35.26
C SER A 43 14.62 15.75 36.05
N ALA A 44 14.41 16.24 37.27
CA ALA A 44 13.38 15.82 38.22
C ALA A 44 11.93 16.16 37.74
N PRO A 45 10.89 15.53 38.31
CA PRO A 45 9.54 15.54 37.74
C PRO A 45 8.80 16.85 38.00
N VAL A 46 8.14 17.36 36.96
CA VAL A 46 7.21 18.50 37.04
C VAL A 46 5.80 17.94 37.20
N GLU A 47 5.12 18.33 38.29
CA GLU A 47 3.71 18.04 38.53
C GLU A 47 2.80 18.67 37.45
N THR A 48 1.94 17.85 36.85
CA THR A 48 0.86 18.26 35.94
C THR A 48 -0.35 18.80 36.72
N PRO A 49 -0.89 19.99 36.40
CA PRO A 49 -2.24 20.36 36.81
C PRO A 49 -3.27 19.66 35.92
N ALA A 50 -4.38 19.21 36.53
CA ALA A 50 -5.49 18.55 35.88
C ALA A 50 -6.15 19.42 34.78
N PRO A 51 -6.59 18.86 33.64
CA PRO A 51 -7.23 19.64 32.59
C PRO A 51 -8.70 19.91 32.91
N ALA A 52 -9.09 21.17 32.79
CA ALA A 52 -10.48 21.61 32.74
C ALA A 52 -11.16 21.15 31.43
N PRO A 53 -12.50 20.91 31.40
CA PRO A 53 -13.17 20.34 30.24
C PRO A 53 -13.24 21.34 29.09
N SER A 54 -12.52 21.06 28.00
CA SER A 54 -12.56 21.86 26.77
C SER A 54 -13.78 21.50 25.90
N LEU A 55 -14.56 22.51 25.52
CA LEU A 55 -15.77 22.46 24.67
C LEU A 55 -15.52 22.05 23.20
N SER A 56 -14.36 21.45 22.89
CA SER A 56 -13.98 20.99 21.55
C SER A 56 -14.45 19.57 21.21
N SER A 57 -15.03 18.83 22.18
CA SER A 57 -15.48 17.43 21.96
C SER A 57 -16.76 17.29 21.13
N ARG A 58 -17.42 18.39 20.75
CA ARG A 58 -18.73 18.34 20.08
C ARG A 58 -18.67 18.39 18.55
N ALA A 59 -17.52 18.72 17.95
CA ALA A 59 -17.39 18.87 16.50
C ALA A 59 -16.76 17.65 15.79
N ALA A 60 -16.18 16.71 16.54
CA ALA A 60 -15.55 15.51 15.99
C ALA A 60 -16.53 14.35 15.68
N SER A 61 -17.83 14.48 15.97
CA SER A 61 -18.79 13.36 15.83
C SER A 61 -19.44 13.23 14.45
N ALA A 62 -18.98 13.96 13.43
CA ALA A 62 -19.70 14.05 12.15
C ALA A 62 -19.17 13.14 11.02
N ALA A 63 -18.04 12.44 11.18
CA ALA A 63 -17.46 11.63 10.10
C ALA A 63 -16.93 10.23 10.50
N GLY A 64 -17.20 9.78 11.72
CA GLY A 64 -16.76 8.47 12.21
C GLY A 64 -17.38 8.15 13.56
N GLY A 65 -18.68 8.38 13.71
CA GLY A 65 -19.38 8.14 14.96
C GLY A 65 -19.32 6.66 15.33
N GLU A 66 -18.86 6.37 16.54
CA GLU A 66 -19.00 5.04 17.15
C GLU A 66 -20.42 4.52 16.88
N MET A 67 -20.51 3.35 16.25
CA MET A 67 -21.79 2.71 16.01
C MET A 67 -22.45 2.44 17.36
N SER A 68 -23.69 2.90 17.55
CA SER A 68 -24.46 2.60 18.76
C SER A 68 -24.44 1.10 19.03
N PRO A 69 -24.35 0.65 20.30
CA PRO A 69 -24.43 -0.77 20.64
C PRO A 69 -25.63 -1.49 20.00
N ALA A 70 -26.76 -0.78 19.83
CA ALA A 70 -27.95 -1.29 19.15
C ALA A 70 -27.71 -1.52 17.64
N PHE A 71 -26.96 -0.63 16.98
CA PHE A 71 -26.60 -0.77 15.57
C PHE A 71 -25.69 -1.98 15.37
N THR A 72 -24.65 -2.12 16.21
CA THR A 72 -23.74 -3.27 16.17
C THR A 72 -24.49 -4.57 16.41
N ALA A 73 -25.36 -4.63 17.42
CA ALA A 73 -26.17 -5.82 17.69
C ALA A 73 -27.10 -6.19 16.52
N ALA A 74 -27.76 -5.20 15.92
CA ALA A 74 -28.60 -5.42 14.73
C ALA A 74 -27.78 -5.98 13.56
N LYS A 75 -26.59 -5.41 13.33
CA LYS A 75 -25.67 -5.86 12.28
C LYS A 75 -25.30 -7.33 12.43
N VAL A 76 -24.88 -7.75 13.64
CA VAL A 76 -24.52 -9.15 13.92
C VAL A 76 -25.69 -10.11 13.64
N GLN A 77 -26.89 -9.75 14.10
CA GLN A 77 -28.07 -10.59 13.96
C GLN A 77 -28.54 -10.72 12.50
N ILE A 78 -28.54 -9.62 11.76
CA ILE A 78 -28.91 -9.61 10.33
C ILE A 78 -27.87 -10.40 9.53
N HIS A 79 -26.58 -10.20 9.80
CA HIS A 79 -25.51 -10.96 9.13
C HIS A 79 -25.64 -12.46 9.40
N ALA A 80 -25.86 -12.88 10.66
CA ALA A 80 -26.06 -14.28 11.01
C ALA A 80 -27.27 -14.90 10.27
N LYS A 81 -28.42 -14.22 10.29
CA LYS A 81 -29.64 -14.66 9.57
C LYS A 81 -29.42 -14.73 8.05
N LEU A 82 -28.66 -13.82 7.48
CA LEU A 82 -28.37 -13.81 6.04
C LEU A 82 -27.58 -15.06 5.64
N ILE A 83 -26.51 -15.37 6.39
CA ILE A 83 -25.72 -16.58 6.15
C ILE A 83 -26.58 -17.84 6.34
N GLU A 84 -27.37 -17.91 7.41
CA GLU A 84 -28.23 -19.07 7.69
C GLU A 84 -29.28 -19.32 6.60
N LYS A 85 -29.98 -18.27 6.15
CA LYS A 85 -31.10 -18.42 5.20
C LYS A 85 -30.67 -18.40 3.74
N PHE A 86 -29.53 -17.77 3.41
CA PHE A 86 -29.19 -17.44 2.03
C PHE A 86 -27.75 -17.74 1.63
N ALA A 87 -26.98 -18.55 2.39
CA ALA A 87 -25.60 -18.91 2.05
C ALA A 87 -25.39 -19.29 0.57
N ASP A 88 -26.22 -20.17 0.03
CA ASP A 88 -26.12 -20.68 -1.36
C ASP A 88 -26.55 -19.65 -2.42
N GLN A 89 -27.17 -18.55 -2.00
CA GLN A 89 -27.71 -17.52 -2.90
C GLN A 89 -26.97 -16.18 -2.77
N ILE A 90 -25.89 -16.13 -1.98
CA ILE A 90 -24.99 -14.98 -1.92
C ILE A 90 -24.05 -15.09 -3.11
N ASP A 91 -24.40 -14.36 -4.18
CA ASP A 91 -23.55 -14.22 -5.35
C ASP A 91 -22.95 -12.82 -5.39
N SER A 92 -21.62 -12.75 -5.43
CA SER A 92 -20.86 -11.51 -5.60
C SER A 92 -21.16 -10.78 -6.91
N SER A 93 -21.70 -11.47 -7.92
CA SER A 93 -22.14 -10.88 -9.18
C SER A 93 -23.50 -10.17 -9.08
N ASN A 94 -24.35 -10.56 -8.12
CA ASN A 94 -25.70 -10.04 -7.93
C ASN A 94 -25.82 -9.15 -6.68
N LYS A 95 -25.06 -8.05 -6.66
CA LYS A 95 -25.05 -7.11 -5.52
C LYS A 95 -26.45 -6.57 -5.19
N SER A 96 -27.29 -6.29 -6.20
CA SER A 96 -28.66 -5.81 -6.01
C SER A 96 -29.55 -6.82 -5.31
N GLY A 97 -29.53 -8.09 -5.72
CA GLY A 97 -30.34 -9.13 -5.11
C GLY A 97 -29.92 -9.45 -3.67
N VAL A 98 -28.62 -9.41 -3.37
CA VAL A 98 -28.11 -9.56 -1.99
C VAL A 98 -28.56 -8.38 -1.12
N ARG A 99 -28.51 -7.15 -1.66
CA ARG A 99 -28.96 -5.94 -0.96
C ARG A 99 -30.45 -5.98 -0.61
N GLU A 100 -31.30 -6.44 -1.53
CA GLU A 100 -32.74 -6.61 -1.28
C GLU A 100 -33.01 -7.59 -0.13
N LYS A 101 -32.32 -8.74 -0.12
CA LYS A 101 -32.44 -9.73 0.97
C LYS A 101 -31.99 -9.18 2.32
N ILE A 102 -30.89 -8.43 2.36
CA ILE A 102 -30.42 -7.76 3.58
C ILE A 102 -31.46 -6.76 4.06
N PHE A 103 -32.08 -6.00 3.15
CA PHE A 103 -33.12 -5.04 3.48
C PHE A 103 -34.35 -5.74 4.10
N GLU A 104 -34.82 -6.84 3.50
CA GLU A 104 -35.93 -7.64 4.03
C GLU A 104 -35.64 -8.18 5.45
N LEU A 105 -34.43 -8.73 5.66
CA LEU A 105 -34.01 -9.22 6.98
C LEU A 105 -33.89 -8.09 8.01
N ALA A 106 -33.42 -6.92 7.59
CA ALA A 106 -33.35 -5.74 8.45
C ALA A 106 -34.76 -5.30 8.87
N GLU A 107 -35.72 -5.22 7.94
CA GLU A 107 -37.12 -4.90 8.27
C GLU A 107 -37.75 -5.92 9.21
N GLU A 108 -37.52 -7.21 8.98
CA GLU A 108 -37.97 -8.29 9.87
C GLU A 108 -37.42 -8.09 11.29
N TYR A 109 -36.10 -7.85 11.41
CA TYR A 109 -35.41 -7.67 12.69
C TYR A 109 -35.94 -6.45 13.48
N PHE A 110 -36.14 -5.31 12.81
CA PHE A 110 -36.65 -4.11 13.48
C PHE A 110 -38.11 -4.26 13.90
N ARG A 111 -38.92 -4.95 13.11
CA ARG A 111 -40.31 -5.24 13.45
C ARG A 111 -40.40 -6.13 14.70
N THR A 112 -39.54 -7.14 14.83
CA THR A 112 -39.56 -8.06 15.99
C THR A 112 -38.99 -7.45 17.27
N THR A 113 -38.03 -6.53 17.16
CA THR A 113 -37.31 -5.96 18.32
C THR A 113 -37.95 -4.67 18.84
N ALA A 114 -39.03 -4.18 18.20
CA ALA A 114 -39.68 -2.90 18.50
C ALA A 114 -38.72 -1.70 18.55
N MET A 115 -37.58 -1.78 17.84
CA MET A 115 -36.60 -0.71 17.74
C MET A 115 -37.01 0.27 16.64
N THR A 116 -37.03 1.56 16.98
CA THR A 116 -37.20 2.64 16.01
C THR A 116 -35.84 3.11 15.52
N MET A 117 -35.61 3.05 14.21
CA MET A 117 -34.45 3.62 13.56
C MET A 117 -34.90 4.55 12.44
N THR A 118 -34.10 5.60 12.19
CA THR A 118 -34.33 6.47 11.06
C THR A 118 -34.12 5.72 9.75
N LYS A 119 -34.73 6.18 8.65
CA LYS A 119 -34.50 5.62 7.32
C LYS A 119 -32.99 5.63 6.96
N ALA A 120 -32.30 6.71 7.31
CA ALA A 120 -30.87 6.86 7.05
C ALA A 120 -30.03 5.82 7.80
N ASP A 121 -30.35 5.51 9.06
CA ASP A 121 -29.59 4.51 9.80
C ASP A 121 -29.85 3.08 9.31
N LYS A 122 -31.07 2.78 8.84
CA LYS A 122 -31.38 1.52 8.18
C LYS A 122 -30.56 1.35 6.89
N GLU A 123 -30.49 2.39 6.07
CA GLU A 123 -29.68 2.38 4.84
C GLU A 123 -28.19 2.15 5.15
N ARG A 124 -27.65 2.83 6.17
CA ARG A 124 -26.28 2.59 6.64
C ARG A 124 -26.04 1.16 7.13
N LEU A 125 -27.02 0.58 7.83
CA LEU A 125 -26.94 -0.80 8.32
C LEU A 125 -26.91 -1.79 7.16
N VAL A 126 -27.81 -1.62 6.20
CA VAL A 126 -27.86 -2.47 5.00
C VAL A 126 -26.54 -2.40 4.25
N GLU A 127 -26.00 -1.20 4.03
CA GLU A 127 -24.73 -1.06 3.32
C GLU A 127 -23.56 -1.64 4.12
N SER A 128 -23.55 -1.49 5.45
CA SER A 128 -22.53 -2.10 6.31
C SER A 128 -22.57 -3.62 6.33
N VAL A 129 -23.76 -4.24 6.27
CA VAL A 129 -23.90 -5.70 6.14
C VAL A 129 -23.49 -6.14 4.72
N LEU A 130 -23.83 -5.35 3.70
CA LEU A 130 -23.44 -5.63 2.32
C LEU A 130 -21.92 -5.62 2.16
N ASP A 131 -21.23 -4.66 2.76
CA ASP A 131 -19.76 -4.57 2.80
C ASP A 131 -19.14 -5.75 3.54
N ASP A 132 -19.76 -6.23 4.62
CA ASP A 132 -19.30 -7.42 5.34
C ASP A 132 -19.43 -8.69 4.50
N VAL A 133 -20.48 -8.80 3.68
CA VAL A 133 -20.81 -10.02 2.92
C VAL A 133 -20.11 -10.06 1.56
N LEU A 134 -20.05 -8.93 0.86
CA LEU A 134 -19.53 -8.83 -0.50
C LEU A 134 -18.23 -8.02 -0.63
N GLY A 135 -17.97 -7.10 0.31
CA GLY A 135 -16.83 -6.19 0.28
C GLY A 135 -15.67 -6.61 1.18
N LEU A 136 -14.92 -5.62 1.64
CA LEU A 136 -13.81 -5.77 2.60
C LEU A 136 -14.22 -5.43 4.04
N GLY A 137 -15.54 -5.45 4.32
CA GLY A 137 -16.12 -5.19 5.62
C GLY A 137 -15.73 -3.80 6.15
N PRO A 138 -15.27 -3.69 7.41
CA PRO A 138 -14.92 -2.39 8.01
C PRO A 138 -13.85 -1.59 7.24
N LEU A 139 -13.02 -2.25 6.42
CA LEU A 139 -11.96 -1.58 5.67
C LEU A 139 -12.48 -0.70 4.52
N GLU A 140 -13.70 -0.95 4.02
CA GLU A 140 -14.28 -0.19 2.89
C GLU A 140 -14.33 1.32 3.18
N ALA A 141 -14.75 1.69 4.40
CA ALA A 141 -14.79 3.09 4.82
C ALA A 141 -13.40 3.75 4.83
N LEU A 142 -12.36 3.02 5.23
CA LEU A 142 -10.97 3.52 5.26
C LEU A 142 -10.37 3.60 3.85
N LEU A 143 -10.71 2.64 2.99
CA LEU A 143 -10.28 2.63 1.59
C LEU A 143 -10.94 3.77 0.80
N ALA A 144 -12.19 4.11 1.11
CA ALA A 144 -12.91 5.20 0.48
C ALA A 144 -12.35 6.59 0.81
N ASP A 145 -11.78 6.80 2.01
CA ASP A 145 -11.24 8.10 2.43
C ASP A 145 -9.94 8.45 1.69
N PRO A 146 -9.92 9.45 0.77
CA PRO A 146 -8.75 9.78 -0.02
C PRO A 146 -7.59 10.38 0.80
N SER A 147 -7.84 10.83 2.03
CA SER A 147 -6.79 11.35 2.92
C SER A 147 -5.90 10.25 3.52
N ILE A 148 -6.37 8.99 3.49
CA ILE A 148 -5.62 7.83 3.99
C ILE A 148 -4.70 7.30 2.88
N THR A 149 -3.42 7.17 3.20
CA THR A 149 -2.38 6.60 2.32
C THR A 149 -2.07 5.14 2.64
N GLU A 150 -2.18 4.75 3.91
CA GLU A 150 -1.87 3.40 4.38
C GLU A 150 -2.82 2.96 5.50
N ILE A 151 -3.18 1.68 5.52
CA ILE A 151 -4.01 1.05 6.55
C ILE A 151 -3.22 -0.10 7.14
N MET A 152 -3.04 -0.14 8.46
CA MET A 152 -2.26 -1.16 9.16
C MET A 152 -3.12 -1.78 10.25
N ALA A 153 -3.61 -3.00 10.03
CA ALA A 153 -4.36 -3.75 11.03
C ALA A 153 -3.41 -4.72 11.74
N ASN A 154 -3.01 -4.39 12.96
CA ASN A 154 -2.11 -5.22 13.77
C ASN A 154 -2.82 -6.48 14.30
N HIS A 155 -4.12 -6.35 14.56
CA HIS A 155 -5.05 -7.42 14.93
C HIS A 155 -6.49 -6.87 14.77
N PRO A 156 -7.55 -7.71 14.90
CA PRO A 156 -8.93 -7.30 14.64
C PRO A 156 -9.42 -6.04 15.39
N LYS A 157 -8.83 -5.72 16.55
CA LYS A 157 -9.24 -4.61 17.43
C LYS A 157 -8.27 -3.42 17.41
N GLN A 158 -7.24 -3.44 16.57
CA GLN A 158 -6.27 -2.35 16.48
C GLN A 158 -5.90 -2.10 15.01
N ILE A 159 -6.45 -1.01 14.48
CA ILE A 159 -6.21 -0.57 13.11
C ILE A 159 -5.63 0.85 13.16
N TYR A 160 -4.46 1.04 12.57
CA TYR A 160 -3.87 2.34 12.31
C TYR A 160 -4.14 2.77 10.88
N VAL A 161 -4.24 4.07 10.66
CA VAL A 161 -4.31 4.69 9.35
C VAL A 161 -3.25 5.78 9.25
N GLU A 162 -2.53 5.81 8.14
CA GLU A 162 -1.60 6.90 7.86
C GLU A 162 -2.33 8.02 7.13
N LYS A 163 -2.20 9.24 7.66
CA LYS A 163 -2.64 10.47 7.02
C LYS A 163 -1.48 11.44 6.99
N SER A 164 -1.13 11.96 5.82
CA SER A 164 -0.01 12.90 5.66
C SER A 164 1.33 12.39 6.22
N GLY A 165 1.58 11.08 6.20
CA GLY A 165 2.80 10.46 6.72
C GLY A 165 2.80 10.19 8.23
N GLU A 166 1.70 10.48 8.94
CA GLU A 166 1.58 10.19 10.37
C GLU A 166 0.59 9.05 10.64
N PRO A 167 1.01 7.97 11.33
CA PRO A 167 0.12 6.88 11.71
C PRO A 167 -0.76 7.29 12.90
N THR A 168 -2.07 7.13 12.76
CA THR A 168 -3.08 7.45 13.78
C THR A 168 -3.96 6.24 14.05
N LEU A 169 -4.35 6.02 15.31
CA LEU A 169 -5.26 4.93 15.66
C LEU A 169 -6.65 5.24 15.13
N SER A 170 -7.23 4.31 14.38
CA SER A 170 -8.59 4.41 13.86
C SER A 170 -9.62 3.92 14.87
N ALA A 171 -10.81 4.52 14.85
CA ALA A 171 -11.98 4.01 15.58
C ALA A 171 -12.59 2.76 14.92
N VAL A 172 -12.24 2.48 13.67
CA VAL A 172 -12.71 1.30 12.93
C VAL A 172 -12.04 0.05 13.48
N THR A 173 -12.84 -0.98 13.74
CA THR A 173 -12.35 -2.30 14.16
C THR A 173 -13.14 -3.40 13.44
N PHE A 174 -12.54 -4.59 13.37
CA PHE A 174 -13.28 -5.80 13.02
C PHE A 174 -14.09 -6.28 14.22
N GLU A 175 -15.25 -6.86 13.94
CA GLU A 175 -16.11 -7.48 14.94
C GLU A 175 -15.39 -8.64 15.64
N SER A 176 -14.74 -9.49 14.85
CA SER A 176 -14.05 -10.70 15.31
C SER A 176 -12.85 -11.04 14.45
N GLU A 177 -11.98 -11.90 14.96
CA GLU A 177 -10.90 -12.52 14.19
C GLU A 177 -11.42 -13.28 12.97
N ARG A 178 -12.57 -13.94 13.10
CA ARG A 178 -13.24 -14.64 11.99
C ARG A 178 -13.61 -13.70 10.85
N GLN A 179 -14.16 -12.53 11.15
CA GLN A 179 -14.50 -11.53 10.13
C GLN A 179 -13.25 -11.04 9.39
N MET A 180 -12.18 -10.75 10.13
CA MET A 180 -10.91 -10.34 9.53
C MET A 180 -10.33 -11.45 8.65
N ARG A 181 -10.40 -12.72 9.07
CA ARG A 181 -9.97 -13.86 8.26
C ARG A 181 -10.78 -13.99 6.97
N GLN A 182 -12.10 -13.82 7.02
CA GLN A 182 -12.95 -13.83 5.83
C GLN A 182 -12.61 -12.70 4.84
N VAL A 183 -12.27 -11.50 5.35
CA VAL A 183 -11.79 -10.39 4.51
C VAL A 183 -10.44 -10.74 3.88
N ILE A 184 -9.50 -11.31 4.64
CA ILE A 184 -8.21 -11.78 4.12
C ILE A 184 -8.40 -12.82 3.01
N ASP A 185 -9.25 -13.83 3.24
CA ASP A 185 -9.50 -14.90 2.27
C ASP A 185 -10.08 -14.36 0.95
N ARG A 186 -10.94 -13.32 1.03
CA ARG A 186 -11.44 -12.58 -0.14
C ARG A 186 -10.36 -11.78 -0.86
N ILE A 187 -9.46 -11.13 -0.14
CA ILE A 187 -8.36 -10.37 -0.75
C ILE A 187 -7.42 -11.31 -1.52
N VAL A 188 -7.01 -12.42 -0.92
CA VAL A 188 -6.04 -13.34 -1.55
C VAL A 188 -6.66 -14.14 -2.70
N SER A 189 -7.97 -14.43 -2.65
CA SER A 189 -8.65 -15.15 -3.74
C SER A 189 -8.72 -14.33 -5.03
N LEU A 190 -8.79 -12.99 -4.95
CA LEU A 190 -8.76 -12.10 -6.12
C LEU A 190 -7.47 -12.22 -6.94
N VAL A 191 -6.35 -12.55 -6.30
CA VAL A 191 -5.05 -12.75 -6.97
C VAL A 191 -4.73 -14.23 -7.23
N GLY A 192 -5.71 -15.12 -7.03
CA GLY A 192 -5.53 -16.56 -7.23
C GLY A 192 -4.55 -17.20 -6.25
N ARG A 193 -4.35 -16.59 -5.08
CA ARG A 193 -3.46 -17.09 -4.03
C ARG A 193 -4.27 -17.69 -2.88
N ARG A 194 -3.59 -18.49 -2.06
CA ARG A 194 -4.15 -19.05 -0.82
C ARG A 194 -3.25 -18.65 0.35
N VAL A 195 -3.86 -18.43 1.51
CA VAL A 195 -3.16 -18.17 2.77
C VAL A 195 -3.70 -19.13 3.83
N ASP A 196 -2.83 -19.99 4.35
CA ASP A 196 -3.16 -21.01 5.34
C ASP A 196 -1.96 -21.25 6.28
N GLU A 197 -2.10 -22.17 7.23
CA GLU A 197 -1.06 -22.43 8.24
C GLU A 197 0.26 -22.95 7.65
N SER A 198 0.23 -23.51 6.43
CA SER A 198 1.45 -23.95 5.72
C SER A 198 2.12 -22.79 4.99
N THR A 199 1.34 -21.79 4.56
CA THR A 199 1.81 -20.58 3.87
C THR A 199 1.18 -19.33 4.49
N PRO A 200 1.67 -18.86 5.66
CA PRO A 200 0.94 -17.87 6.45
C PRO A 200 1.14 -16.42 6.01
N ILE A 201 2.00 -16.19 5.03
CA ILE A 201 2.37 -14.86 4.51
C ILE A 201 1.95 -14.78 3.05
N CYS A 202 1.24 -13.72 2.67
CA CYS A 202 0.82 -13.52 1.29
C CYS A 202 0.81 -12.04 0.91
N ASP A 203 1.37 -11.74 -0.27
CA ASP A 203 1.17 -10.47 -0.95
C ASP A 203 0.03 -10.58 -1.96
N ALA A 204 -0.80 -9.54 -2.03
CA ALA A 204 -1.97 -9.45 -2.90
C ALA A 204 -2.18 -8.02 -3.40
N ARG A 205 -3.12 -7.86 -4.34
CA ARG A 205 -3.50 -6.57 -4.92
C ARG A 205 -5.02 -6.46 -4.94
N LEU A 206 -5.54 -5.32 -4.50
CA LEU A 206 -6.95 -4.99 -4.58
C LEU A 206 -7.32 -4.53 -6.00
N LYS A 207 -8.63 -4.50 -6.28
CA LYS A 207 -9.16 -4.08 -7.59
C LYS A 207 -8.81 -2.63 -7.95
N ASP A 208 -8.58 -1.78 -6.95
CA ASP A 208 -8.17 -0.37 -7.13
C ASP A 208 -6.66 -0.19 -7.33
N GLY A 209 -5.89 -1.29 -7.36
CA GLY A 209 -4.43 -1.28 -7.49
C GLY A 209 -3.68 -1.21 -6.16
N SER A 210 -4.37 -1.04 -5.04
CA SER A 210 -3.75 -1.01 -3.71
C SER A 210 -3.06 -2.33 -3.39
N ARG A 211 -1.92 -2.26 -2.72
CA ARG A 211 -1.12 -3.44 -2.36
C ARG A 211 -1.48 -3.90 -0.96
N VAL A 212 -1.59 -5.21 -0.78
CA VAL A 212 -1.90 -5.81 0.51
C VAL A 212 -0.83 -6.80 0.87
N ASN A 213 -0.28 -6.67 2.07
CA ASN A 213 0.50 -7.72 2.71
C ASN A 213 -0.33 -8.30 3.86
N VAL A 214 -0.35 -9.63 3.95
CA VAL A 214 -1.11 -10.36 4.97
C VAL A 214 -0.21 -11.33 5.69
N VAL A 215 -0.38 -11.43 7.01
CA VAL A 215 0.21 -12.49 7.84
C VAL A 215 -0.85 -13.08 8.76
N ILE A 216 -0.93 -14.41 8.83
CA ILE A 216 -1.89 -15.13 9.68
C ILE A 216 -1.19 -16.00 10.75
N PRO A 217 -1.91 -16.49 11.78
CA PRO A 217 -1.39 -17.49 12.70
C PRO A 217 -0.90 -18.76 11.96
N PRO A 218 0.11 -19.47 12.50
CA PRO A 218 0.71 -19.29 13.83
C PRO A 218 1.80 -18.20 13.93
N ILE A 219 2.20 -17.57 12.81
CA ILE A 219 3.29 -16.58 12.81
C ILE A 219 2.83 -15.25 13.43
N ALA A 220 1.58 -14.85 13.14
CA ALA A 220 0.96 -13.69 13.77
C ALA A 220 0.34 -14.07 15.13
N LEU A 221 1.11 -13.88 16.20
CA LEU A 221 0.76 -14.35 17.57
C LEU A 221 -0.50 -13.71 18.17
N LYS A 222 -0.92 -12.54 17.67
CA LYS A 222 -2.08 -11.79 18.17
C LYS A 222 -3.32 -11.93 17.26
N GLY A 223 -3.34 -12.99 16.45
CA GLY A 223 -4.30 -13.16 15.37
C GLY A 223 -3.79 -12.58 14.05
N PRO A 224 -4.58 -12.65 12.97
CA PRO A 224 -4.20 -12.19 11.65
C PRO A 224 -3.93 -10.67 11.64
N CYS A 225 -2.96 -10.26 10.83
CA CYS A 225 -2.65 -8.87 10.57
C CYS A 225 -2.50 -8.61 9.06
N LEU A 226 -2.71 -7.36 8.66
CA LEU A 226 -2.53 -6.94 7.27
C LEU A 226 -2.15 -5.47 7.17
N THR A 227 -1.44 -5.14 6.10
CA THR A 227 -1.11 -3.77 5.72
C THR A 227 -1.58 -3.51 4.29
N ILE A 228 -2.35 -2.46 4.09
CA ILE A 228 -2.81 -1.99 2.77
C ILE A 228 -2.14 -0.65 2.47
N ARG A 229 -1.33 -0.63 1.42
CA ARG A 229 -0.75 0.60 0.86
C ARG A 229 -1.60 1.03 -0.32
N LYS A 230 -2.31 2.15 -0.17
CA LYS A 230 -3.28 2.58 -1.16
C LYS A 230 -2.59 3.06 -2.43
N PHE A 231 -3.17 2.72 -3.56
CA PHE A 231 -2.71 3.26 -4.84
C PHE A 231 -3.07 4.75 -4.91
N ALA A 232 -2.06 5.61 -5.08
CA ALA A 232 -2.27 7.05 -5.14
C ALA A 232 -3.16 7.41 -6.34
N LYS A 233 -4.36 7.95 -6.10
CA LYS A 233 -5.28 8.37 -7.16
C LYS A 233 -4.93 9.74 -7.75
N GLU A 234 -4.26 10.59 -6.98
CA GLU A 234 -3.89 11.94 -7.42
C GLU A 234 -2.68 11.89 -8.36
N LYS A 235 -2.90 12.37 -9.59
CA LYS A 235 -1.83 12.59 -10.57
C LYS A 235 -1.27 13.98 -10.39
N TRP A 236 -0.04 14.07 -9.89
CA TRP A 236 0.68 15.33 -9.78
C TRP A 236 1.25 15.76 -11.13
N GLY A 237 1.16 17.05 -11.42
CA GLY A 237 1.75 17.66 -12.59
C GLY A 237 3.01 18.49 -12.25
N PRO A 238 3.74 18.94 -13.27
CA PRO A 238 4.92 19.81 -13.08
C PRO A 238 4.63 21.09 -12.30
N ALA A 239 3.43 21.65 -12.47
CA ALA A 239 3.01 22.86 -11.77
C ALA A 239 2.85 22.65 -10.26
N ASP A 240 2.48 21.43 -9.82
CA ASP A 240 2.31 21.11 -8.40
C ASP A 240 3.66 21.11 -7.68
N VAL A 241 4.72 20.61 -8.31
CA VAL A 241 6.09 20.60 -7.76
C VAL A 241 6.56 22.01 -7.40
N VAL A 242 6.28 22.96 -8.28
CA VAL A 242 6.70 24.35 -8.15
C VAL A 242 5.77 25.12 -7.21
N ASN A 243 4.46 25.05 -7.45
CA ASN A 243 3.50 25.96 -6.81
C ASN A 243 2.98 25.43 -5.48
N ARG A 244 2.68 24.11 -5.42
CA ARG A 244 2.04 23.47 -4.26
C ARG A 244 3.07 22.93 -3.28
N PHE A 245 4.04 22.15 -3.78
CA PHE A 245 5.07 21.53 -2.94
C PHE A 245 6.27 22.43 -2.69
N ARG A 246 6.51 23.41 -3.58
CA ARG A 246 7.69 24.29 -3.56
C ARG A 246 9.00 23.50 -3.43
N SER A 247 9.05 22.32 -4.02
CA SER A 247 10.17 21.37 -3.92
C SER A 247 11.17 21.48 -5.07
N SER A 248 10.82 22.25 -6.11
CA SER A 248 11.69 22.58 -7.25
C SER A 248 11.39 23.98 -7.77
N SER A 249 12.38 24.61 -8.41
CA SER A 249 12.17 25.87 -9.12
C SER A 249 11.59 25.65 -10.53
N PRO A 250 10.94 26.66 -11.14
CA PRO A 250 10.49 26.61 -12.53
C PRO A 250 11.63 26.34 -13.52
N GLU A 251 12.81 26.90 -13.27
CA GLU A 251 14.00 26.77 -14.11
C GLU A 251 14.50 25.33 -14.10
N LEU A 252 14.56 24.69 -12.92
CA LEU A 252 14.95 23.29 -12.80
C LEU A 252 13.93 22.37 -13.49
N MET A 253 12.63 22.64 -13.35
CA MET A 253 11.60 21.86 -14.06
C MET A 253 11.72 22.02 -15.59
N THR A 254 12.06 23.21 -16.06
CA THR A 254 12.32 23.46 -17.49
C THR A 254 13.56 22.72 -17.98
N PHE A 255 14.64 22.71 -17.18
CA PHE A 255 15.84 21.95 -17.46
C PHE A 255 15.54 20.44 -17.56
N LEU A 256 14.87 19.88 -16.56
CA LEU A 256 14.49 18.46 -16.54
C LEU A 256 13.58 18.09 -17.73
N ARG A 257 12.64 18.96 -18.10
CA ARG A 257 11.81 18.79 -19.31
C ARG A 257 12.67 18.68 -20.57
N SER A 258 13.68 19.54 -20.71
CA SER A 258 14.61 19.49 -21.83
C SER A 258 15.43 18.21 -21.83
N CYS A 259 15.90 17.75 -20.65
CA CYS A 259 16.61 16.47 -20.53
C CYS A 259 15.74 15.28 -20.94
N VAL A 260 14.48 15.23 -20.51
CA VAL A 260 13.53 14.16 -20.91
C VAL A 260 13.30 14.19 -22.42
N ARG A 261 13.03 15.36 -23.01
CA ARG A 261 12.81 15.51 -24.45
C ARG A 261 14.03 15.17 -25.30
N ALA A 262 15.23 15.39 -24.76
CA ALA A 262 16.48 15.01 -25.40
C ALA A 262 16.90 13.55 -25.10
N ARG A 263 16.06 12.76 -24.42
CA ARG A 263 16.27 11.35 -24.09
C ARG A 263 17.53 11.08 -23.27
N PHE A 264 17.87 11.99 -22.36
CA PHE A 264 18.93 11.72 -21.39
C PHE A 264 18.49 10.65 -20.39
N ASN A 265 19.43 9.80 -19.99
CA ASN A 265 19.22 8.86 -18.89
C ASN A 265 19.18 9.64 -17.56
N ILE A 266 18.08 9.51 -16.83
CA ILE A 266 17.86 10.21 -15.56
C ILE A 266 17.67 9.16 -14.44
N LEU A 267 18.42 9.33 -13.35
CA LEU A 267 18.24 8.55 -12.13
C LEU A 267 17.66 9.46 -11.04
N VAL A 268 16.52 9.07 -10.47
CA VAL A 268 15.91 9.74 -9.32
C VAL A 268 16.25 8.97 -8.05
N SER A 269 16.95 9.60 -7.12
CA SER A 269 17.44 8.99 -5.87
C SER A 269 16.97 9.74 -4.63
N GLY A 270 16.92 9.05 -3.48
CA GLY A 270 16.46 9.61 -2.20
C GLY A 270 15.98 8.53 -1.22
N GLY A 271 15.77 8.90 0.04
CA GLY A 271 15.28 7.99 1.10
C GLY A 271 13.88 7.42 0.83
N THR A 272 13.47 6.41 1.61
CA THR A 272 12.08 5.90 1.56
C THR A 272 11.10 7.03 1.86
N GLY A 273 10.00 7.12 1.10
CA GLY A 273 9.00 8.18 1.26
C GLY A 273 9.40 9.57 0.74
N SER A 274 10.62 9.77 0.21
CA SER A 274 11.08 11.10 -0.25
C SER A 274 10.47 11.60 -1.57
N GLY A 275 9.42 10.96 -2.09
CA GLY A 275 8.76 11.36 -3.34
C GLY A 275 9.45 10.96 -4.65
N LYS A 276 10.35 9.96 -4.64
CA LYS A 276 11.05 9.48 -5.86
C LYS A 276 10.09 9.08 -6.98
N THR A 277 9.17 8.15 -6.68
CA THR A 277 8.19 7.66 -7.66
C THR A 277 7.26 8.80 -8.11
N THR A 278 6.94 9.73 -7.21
CA THR A 278 6.15 10.93 -7.52
C THR A 278 6.86 11.81 -8.55
N LEU A 279 8.14 12.13 -8.33
CA LEU A 279 8.92 12.92 -9.29
C LEU A 279 9.07 12.18 -10.61
N LEU A 280 9.30 10.87 -10.59
CA LEU A 280 9.40 10.05 -11.80
C LEU A 280 8.09 10.10 -12.62
N ASN A 281 6.93 9.98 -11.97
CA ASN A 281 5.63 10.13 -12.62
C ASN A 281 5.46 11.53 -13.24
N ILE A 282 5.89 12.59 -12.55
CA ILE A 282 5.82 13.96 -13.07
C ILE A 282 6.73 14.14 -14.28
N LEU A 283 7.98 13.69 -14.21
CA LEU A 283 8.92 13.78 -15.34
C LEU A 283 8.42 13.00 -16.55
N SER A 284 7.72 11.90 -16.32
CA SER A 284 7.14 11.12 -17.39
C SER A 284 6.10 11.88 -18.22
N SER A 285 5.45 12.90 -17.65
CA SER A 285 4.52 13.77 -18.38
C SER A 285 5.22 14.64 -19.44
N PHE A 286 6.55 14.71 -19.44
CA PHE A 286 7.33 15.42 -20.45
C PHE A 286 7.68 14.56 -21.67
N ILE A 287 7.49 13.25 -21.57
CA ILE A 287 7.74 12.30 -22.66
C ILE A 287 6.68 12.51 -23.76
N PRO A 288 7.07 12.66 -25.04
CA PRO A 288 6.11 12.81 -26.15
C PRO A 288 5.15 11.62 -26.27
N GLU A 289 3.90 11.87 -26.63
CA GLU A 289 2.87 10.82 -26.79
C GLU A 289 3.16 9.83 -27.93
N THR A 290 4.05 10.20 -28.85
CA THR A 290 4.48 9.34 -29.97
C THR A 290 5.52 8.30 -29.57
N GLU A 291 6.07 8.38 -28.35
CA GLU A 291 7.06 7.42 -27.88
C GLU A 291 6.41 6.15 -27.33
N ARG A 292 7.02 5.00 -27.64
CA ARG A 292 6.67 3.72 -27.05
C ARG A 292 7.43 3.54 -25.74
N LEU A 293 6.69 3.29 -24.66
CA LEU A 293 7.22 3.20 -23.30
C LEU A 293 7.02 1.80 -22.74
N ILE A 294 8.03 1.35 -21.97
CA ILE A 294 7.96 0.12 -21.20
C ILE A 294 8.37 0.43 -19.77
N THR A 295 7.51 0.10 -18.80
CA THR A 295 7.87 0.14 -17.37
C THR A 295 8.12 -1.26 -16.87
N CYS A 296 9.12 -1.42 -16.00
CA CYS A 296 9.43 -2.67 -15.30
C CYS A 296 9.46 -2.36 -13.81
N GLU A 297 8.48 -2.84 -13.06
CA GLU A 297 8.29 -2.47 -11.66
C GLU A 297 8.15 -3.72 -10.81
N ASP A 298 8.67 -3.70 -9.57
CA ASP A 298 8.42 -4.82 -8.64
C ASP A 298 6.93 -4.94 -8.36
N ALA A 299 6.29 -3.79 -8.21
CA ALA A 299 4.86 -3.65 -8.31
C ALA A 299 4.52 -2.35 -9.03
N ALA A 300 3.53 -2.38 -9.93
CA ALA A 300 3.14 -1.21 -10.72
C ALA A 300 2.63 -0.08 -9.82
N GLU A 301 3.22 1.10 -9.99
CA GLU A 301 3.06 2.33 -9.22
C GLU A 301 3.04 3.55 -10.17
N LEU A 302 3.71 3.44 -11.32
CA LEU A 302 3.73 4.48 -12.35
C LEU A 302 2.38 4.62 -13.04
N GLN A 303 2.05 5.87 -13.41
CA GLN A 303 0.81 6.25 -14.08
C GLN A 303 1.12 7.15 -15.28
N LEU A 304 1.65 6.54 -16.33
CA LEU A 304 1.99 7.22 -17.57
C LEU A 304 0.73 7.70 -18.30
N GLN A 305 0.84 8.82 -19.01
CA GLN A 305 -0.26 9.39 -19.80
C GLN A 305 -0.20 8.97 -21.28
N GLN A 306 0.94 8.42 -21.70
CA GLN A 306 1.20 8.07 -23.09
C GLN A 306 0.39 6.85 -23.53
N PRO A 307 -0.18 6.87 -24.76
CA PRO A 307 -1.01 5.78 -25.27
C PRO A 307 -0.19 4.51 -25.55
N HIS A 308 1.06 4.63 -26.00
CA HIS A 308 1.92 3.51 -26.34
C HIS A 308 2.71 3.00 -25.12
N TRP A 309 2.01 2.51 -24.09
CA TRP A 309 2.63 2.07 -22.84
C TRP A 309 2.44 0.57 -22.56
N ILE A 310 3.55 -0.12 -22.33
CA ILE A 310 3.60 -1.50 -21.86
C ILE A 310 4.03 -1.52 -20.40
N GLN A 311 3.18 -2.10 -19.54
CA GLN A 311 3.47 -2.27 -18.12
C GLN A 311 3.92 -3.71 -17.86
N LEU A 312 5.13 -3.86 -17.33
CA LEU A 312 5.66 -5.14 -16.88
C LEU A 312 5.84 -5.07 -15.36
N GLU A 313 5.24 -6.03 -14.66
CA GLU A 313 5.35 -6.18 -13.21
C GLU A 313 6.12 -7.47 -12.89
N SER A 314 7.01 -7.38 -11.91
CA SER A 314 7.73 -8.55 -11.42
C SER A 314 6.74 -9.54 -10.80
N ARG A 315 7.10 -10.82 -10.79
CA ARG A 315 6.32 -11.84 -10.12
C ARG A 315 7.20 -12.53 -9.06
N PRO A 316 6.88 -12.45 -7.76
CA PRO A 316 7.56 -13.27 -6.77
C PRO A 316 7.24 -14.77 -7.02
N PRO A 317 8.05 -15.70 -6.49
CA PRO A 317 7.73 -17.12 -6.59
C PRO A 317 6.37 -17.44 -5.96
N ASN A 318 5.74 -18.50 -6.44
CA ASN A 318 4.58 -19.10 -5.79
C ASN A 318 4.97 -19.79 -4.47
N VAL A 319 3.99 -20.35 -3.77
CA VAL A 319 4.17 -21.06 -2.50
C VAL A 319 5.13 -22.25 -2.58
N GLU A 320 5.33 -22.82 -3.77
CA GLU A 320 6.28 -23.90 -4.04
C GLU A 320 7.69 -23.39 -4.40
N GLY A 321 7.93 -22.08 -4.33
CA GLY A 321 9.20 -21.46 -4.71
C GLY A 321 9.42 -21.34 -6.23
N LYS A 322 8.40 -21.56 -7.05
CA LYS A 322 8.49 -21.63 -8.52
C LYS A 322 7.85 -20.43 -9.21
N GLY A 323 8.21 -20.22 -10.47
CA GLY A 323 7.55 -19.24 -11.34
C GLY A 323 7.88 -17.79 -11.03
N ALA A 324 8.93 -17.50 -10.28
CA ALA A 324 9.42 -16.14 -10.09
C ALA A 324 9.84 -15.53 -11.43
N VAL A 325 9.52 -14.25 -11.63
CA VAL A 325 9.94 -13.42 -12.76
C VAL A 325 10.49 -12.11 -12.17
N PRO A 326 11.79 -12.06 -11.81
CA PRO A 326 12.38 -10.86 -11.23
C PRO A 326 12.53 -9.74 -12.26
N ILE A 327 12.64 -8.48 -11.81
CA ILE A 327 12.86 -7.30 -12.69
C ILE A 327 13.96 -7.54 -13.72
N ARG A 328 15.07 -8.20 -13.31
CA ARG A 328 16.18 -8.51 -14.20
C ARG A 328 15.74 -9.30 -15.44
N GLU A 329 14.81 -10.24 -15.29
CA GLU A 329 14.29 -11.02 -16.42
C GLU A 329 13.38 -10.20 -17.31
N LEU A 330 12.55 -9.32 -16.72
CA LEU A 330 11.74 -8.36 -17.47
C LEU A 330 12.64 -7.47 -18.34
N VAL A 331 13.70 -6.90 -17.76
CA VAL A 331 14.65 -6.04 -18.48
C VAL A 331 15.35 -6.78 -19.61
N LYS A 332 15.72 -8.05 -19.42
CA LYS A 332 16.30 -8.87 -20.51
C LYS A 332 15.31 -9.10 -21.65
N SER A 333 14.03 -9.32 -21.31
CA SER A 333 12.97 -9.55 -22.28
C SER A 333 12.69 -8.33 -23.16
N LEU A 334 13.08 -7.13 -22.73
CA LEU A 334 12.93 -5.90 -23.51
C LEU A 334 13.63 -5.96 -24.86
N SER A 335 14.71 -6.73 -24.98
CA SER A 335 15.38 -6.96 -26.27
C SER A 335 14.50 -7.65 -27.33
N LEU A 336 13.42 -8.30 -26.90
CA LEU A 336 12.43 -8.94 -27.77
C LEU A 336 11.26 -8.03 -28.10
N ILE A 337 11.12 -6.90 -27.40
CA ILE A 337 10.08 -5.90 -27.59
C ILE A 337 10.69 -4.74 -28.38
N HIS A 338 10.19 -4.49 -29.58
CA HIS A 338 10.71 -3.40 -30.41
C HIS A 338 10.29 -2.04 -29.82
N ILE A 339 11.21 -1.33 -29.19
CA ILE A 339 11.00 0.02 -28.63
C ILE A 339 11.19 1.08 -29.72
#